data_AF-Q2QTS3-F1
#
_entry.id   AF-Q2QTS3-F1
#
_cell.length_a   1.000
_cell.length_b   1.000
_cell.length_c   1.000
_cell.angle_alpha   90.00
_cell.angle_beta   90.00
_cell.angle_gamma   90.00
#
_symmetry.space_group_name_H-M   'P 1'
#
loop_
_entity.id
_entity.type
_entity.pdbx_description
1 polymer ?
#
loop_
_entity_poly.entity_id
_entity_poly.type
_entity_poly.pdbx_seq_one_letter_code
_entity_poly.pdbx_strand_id
1 'polypeptide(L)'
;MGGFSLHRVAPYPHRARVQGCRSGAGVHHRAMPTVPAIHVWAVRFSLDFAVASNLSGLRTISAYEENKLVRNVADAYGFDEASRGSVLDYLHEIKVGCEKDPSFAGGRNMITYAAQLMESTSPNRYLSGVRILDTLIRFNSGAIGSGFPGQSMLISNTIGSASSGSILHNLVQMLDSKSPYDEEIRLRAARIVEHFVIDIRLDKILQGIQCISSLLDLKPFHQPDEPLEEYGHRISVGEEGQMQVRGIQILLKLSDDENNLRIMSNTDDLVWKIVALINDKELHLRKHDKWSRDIVDPGVKLIKRFMSATTRSNNILWREISTSLEAISSLESIIDCDKCDEEVKKQAIRVLAQICWDTSSVMGDQNKERFIGSLIDMFLHKSKGSQFENLAGEELAQLSFGFGSCATIILEKYGPNMIDCIGKTDSGLYNSIHRKIAADVLKHLYGNYSIDDEHFQNLKEAMIDLLPKVLREVLGWGLTETHIQRVPSYTAPAGSGLAATQDNDGRLQEALASLCATVYNRMVNTDADLADRFEDITARMCDLAAEPLKTFSDLIQEAMQRQPPYYPPENAMRSNDENPNECCIS
;
A
#
# COMPACT_ATOMS: atom_id res chain seq x y z
N MET A 1 51.37 44.26 48.41
CA MET A 1 50.78 45.61 48.34
C MET A 1 49.31 45.47 47.97
N GLY A 2 48.39 45.89 48.86
CA GLY A 2 46.92 46.06 48.75
C GLY A 2 46.09 44.84 48.29
N GLY A 3 45.21 44.17 49.05
CA GLY A 3 44.15 44.62 50.00
C GLY A 3 42.83 44.79 49.21
N PHE A 4 41.73 44.05 49.38
CA PHE A 4 40.94 43.73 50.58
C PHE A 4 39.98 42.53 50.36
N SER A 5 39.66 41.79 51.42
CA SER A 5 38.53 40.84 51.56
C SER A 5 37.27 41.53 52.08
N LEU A 6 36.07 40.98 51.81
CA LEU A 6 34.95 40.93 52.77
C LEU A 6 33.79 40.00 52.35
N HIS A 7 33.27 39.29 53.37
CA HIS A 7 32.18 38.32 53.47
C HIS A 7 30.74 38.85 53.19
N ARG A 8 29.83 37.93 52.79
CA ARG A 8 28.42 37.65 53.27
C ARG A 8 27.70 36.84 52.16
N VAL A 9 27.16 35.62 52.30
CA VAL A 9 26.21 34.97 53.22
C VAL A 9 24.80 35.56 53.23
N ALA A 10 23.85 34.71 52.75
CA ALA A 10 22.39 34.61 52.98
C ALA A 10 21.43 35.43 52.09
N PRO A 11 20.12 35.05 51.97
CA PRO A 11 19.48 33.72 52.03
C PRO A 11 18.36 33.48 50.96
N TYR A 12 17.92 32.22 50.80
CA TYR A 12 16.66 31.81 50.14
C TYR A 12 15.42 32.51 50.72
N PRO A 13 14.38 32.77 49.89
CA PRO A 13 13.02 32.85 50.39
C PRO A 13 12.04 31.87 49.71
N HIS A 14 11.22 31.28 50.58
CA HIS A 14 9.82 30.89 50.42
C HIS A 14 9.39 29.73 49.51
N ARG A 15 9.24 28.58 50.20
CA ARG A 15 8.20 27.55 50.00
C ARG A 15 6.83 28.18 49.70
N ALA A 16 6.25 27.83 48.55
CA ALA A 16 4.81 27.77 48.36
C ALA A 16 4.35 26.30 48.45
N ARG A 17 3.42 26.06 49.37
CA ARG A 17 2.64 24.82 49.54
C ARG A 17 1.77 24.60 48.31
N VAL A 18 1.85 23.43 47.70
CA VAL A 18 0.69 22.80 47.04
C VAL A 18 0.55 21.40 47.62
N GLN A 19 -0.55 21.21 48.35
CA GLN A 19 -1.02 19.94 48.89
C GLN A 19 -1.75 19.16 47.79
N GLY A 20 -1.55 17.83 47.78
CA GLY A 20 -2.59 16.86 47.41
C GLY A 20 -2.51 16.28 46.00
N CYS A 21 -1.82 15.15 45.85
CA CYS A 21 -2.44 13.86 45.51
C CYS A 21 -1.38 12.75 45.54
N ARG A 22 -1.59 11.75 46.40
CA ARG A 22 -0.82 10.51 46.53
C ARG A 22 -1.56 9.38 45.82
N SER A 23 -0.89 8.72 44.88
CA SER A 23 -1.05 7.30 44.44
C SER A 23 -0.27 7.20 43.12
N GLY A 24 0.79 6.42 42.92
CA GLY A 24 1.20 5.14 43.45
C GLY A 24 1.51 4.25 42.23
N ALA A 25 2.76 4.15 41.78
CA ALA A 25 3.22 3.14 40.82
C ALA A 25 4.75 3.13 40.63
N GLY A 26 5.37 1.99 40.93
CA GLY A 26 6.48 1.35 40.19
C GLY A 26 7.75 2.14 39.87
N VAL A 27 8.79 1.97 40.69
CA VAL A 27 10.17 2.28 40.32
C VAL A 27 10.67 1.21 39.33
N HIS A 28 10.57 1.49 38.03
CA HIS A 28 11.40 0.84 37.02
C HIS A 28 12.63 1.71 36.78
N HIS A 29 13.81 1.16 37.08
CA HIS A 29 15.10 1.69 36.64
C HIS A 29 15.13 1.80 35.11
N ARG A 30 14.86 3.00 34.57
CA ARG A 30 15.14 3.33 33.17
C ARG A 30 16.55 3.91 33.08
N ALA A 31 17.36 3.31 32.22
CA ALA A 31 18.73 3.67 31.94
C ALA A 31 18.90 5.17 31.67
N MET A 32 20.00 5.74 32.17
CA MET A 32 20.43 7.11 31.89
C MET A 32 20.55 7.31 30.36
N PRO A 33 20.07 8.43 29.79
CA PRO A 33 20.28 8.72 28.38
C PRO A 33 21.78 8.85 28.10
N THR A 34 22.23 8.25 27.00
CA THR A 34 23.60 8.42 26.50
C THR A 34 23.89 9.90 26.23
N VAL A 35 25.16 10.29 26.38
CA VAL A 35 25.69 11.67 26.28
C VAL A 35 25.14 12.53 25.11
N PRO A 36 24.79 12.00 23.92
CA PRO A 36 24.16 12.79 22.86
C PRO A 36 22.77 13.35 23.22
N ALA A 37 21.96 12.60 23.98
CA ALA A 37 20.61 13.02 24.36
C ALA A 37 20.62 14.18 25.36
N ILE A 38 21.65 14.27 26.20
CA ILE A 38 21.86 15.37 27.15
C ILE A 38 22.26 16.66 26.40
N HIS A 39 23.08 16.55 25.35
CA HIS A 39 23.44 17.71 24.51
C HIS A 39 22.24 18.24 23.71
N VAL A 40 21.41 17.38 23.12
CA VAL A 40 20.20 17.82 22.41
C VAL A 40 19.18 18.43 23.38
N TRP A 41 19.05 17.89 24.60
CA TRP A 41 18.24 18.51 25.66
C TRP A 41 18.77 19.90 26.05
N ALA A 42 20.08 20.05 26.21
CA ALA A 42 20.69 21.33 26.55
C ALA A 42 20.51 22.38 25.43
N VAL A 43 20.64 21.99 24.16
CA VAL A 43 20.45 22.90 23.02
C VAL A 43 18.97 23.28 22.83
N ARG A 44 18.03 22.33 23.03
CA ARG A 44 16.59 22.60 23.02
C ARG A 44 16.17 23.57 24.11
N PHE A 45 16.75 23.44 25.30
CA PHE A 45 16.56 24.43 26.34
C PHE A 45 17.25 25.75 25.94
N SER A 46 18.38 25.76 25.26
CA SER A 46 19.14 27.02 25.14
C SER A 46 18.49 28.13 24.31
N LEU A 47 17.55 27.88 23.38
CA LEU A 47 16.78 28.98 22.76
C LEU A 47 15.42 29.18 23.43
N ASP A 48 14.58 28.15 23.53
CA ASP A 48 13.24 28.28 24.16
C ASP A 48 13.32 28.63 25.66
N PHE A 49 14.34 28.13 26.39
CA PHE A 49 14.60 28.44 27.79
C PHE A 49 15.44 29.71 27.97
N ALA A 50 16.35 30.11 27.07
CA ALA A 50 16.99 31.43 27.18
C ALA A 50 15.98 32.56 27.01
N VAL A 51 14.99 32.33 26.15
CA VAL A 51 13.84 33.20 25.93
C VAL A 51 12.91 33.21 27.15
N ALA A 52 12.71 32.08 27.82
CA ALA A 52 11.86 31.99 29.03
C ALA A 52 12.55 32.37 30.36
N SER A 53 13.87 32.24 30.48
CA SER A 53 14.52 32.11 31.80
C SER A 53 15.52 33.20 32.17
N ASN A 54 15.84 34.14 31.28
CA ASN A 54 16.57 35.35 31.66
C ASN A 54 16.46 36.44 30.59
N LEU A 55 15.37 37.18 30.64
CA LEU A 55 15.14 38.42 29.88
C LEU A 55 16.25 39.48 30.07
N SER A 56 16.94 39.47 31.21
CA SER A 56 18.12 40.32 31.42
C SER A 56 19.39 39.78 30.75
N GLY A 57 19.48 38.47 30.53
CA GLY A 57 20.67 37.81 29.96
C GLY A 57 20.83 38.08 28.47
N LEU A 58 19.73 38.05 27.71
CA LEU A 58 19.72 38.29 26.26
C LEU A 58 20.29 39.67 25.86
N ARG A 59 20.12 40.69 26.70
CA ARG A 59 20.67 42.05 26.47
C ARG A 59 22.20 42.11 26.53
N THR A 60 22.85 41.14 27.19
CA THR A 60 24.29 41.12 27.46
C THR A 60 25.06 40.01 26.74
N ILE A 61 24.39 39.22 25.89
CA ILE A 61 25.06 38.18 25.10
C ILE A 61 25.94 38.86 24.05
N SER A 62 27.22 38.53 24.04
CA SER A 62 28.14 39.02 23.02
C SER A 62 27.79 38.43 21.66
N ALA A 63 28.11 39.13 20.57
CA ALA A 63 27.90 38.61 19.21
C ALA A 63 28.58 37.22 18.99
N TYR A 64 29.64 36.93 19.74
CA TYR A 64 30.29 35.62 19.75
C TYR A 64 29.39 34.53 20.35
N GLU A 65 28.79 34.80 21.51
CA GLU A 65 27.89 33.85 22.17
C GLU A 65 26.56 33.67 21.39
N GLU A 66 26.06 34.72 20.72
CA GLU A 66 24.92 34.62 19.81
C GLU A 66 25.22 33.67 18.64
N ASN A 67 26.34 33.87 17.95
CA ASN A 67 26.75 33.00 16.84
C ASN A 67 26.97 31.55 17.29
N LYS A 68 27.56 31.35 18.47
CA LYS A 68 27.75 30.02 19.05
C LYS A 68 26.42 29.34 19.35
N LEU A 69 25.45 30.06 19.90
CA LEU A 69 24.10 29.56 20.17
C LEU A 69 23.39 29.18 18.86
N VAL A 70 23.40 30.06 17.87
CA VAL A 70 22.79 29.83 16.54
C VAL A 70 23.39 28.59 15.90
N ARG A 71 24.73 28.46 15.90
CA ARG A 71 25.40 27.29 15.35
C ARG A 71 24.98 26.00 16.08
N ASN A 72 24.96 26.01 17.41
CA ASN A 72 24.55 24.83 18.18
C ASN A 72 23.12 24.40 17.85
N VAL A 73 22.18 25.35 17.73
CA VAL A 73 20.79 25.04 17.35
C VAL A 73 20.69 24.57 15.90
N ALA A 74 21.38 25.25 14.99
CA ALA A 74 21.42 24.85 13.59
C ALA A 74 21.93 23.41 13.44
N ASP A 75 23.05 23.08 14.08
CA ASP A 75 23.66 21.76 14.02
C ASP A 75 22.78 20.70 14.69
N ALA A 76 22.12 21.01 15.81
CA ALA A 76 21.26 20.07 16.53
C ALA A 76 20.00 19.67 15.73
N TYR A 77 19.42 20.62 14.99
CA TYR A 77 18.25 20.36 14.13
C TYR A 77 18.63 19.97 12.70
N GLY A 78 19.90 20.09 12.32
CA GLY A 78 20.41 19.84 10.98
C GLY A 78 20.00 20.89 9.95
N PHE A 79 19.97 22.17 10.35
CA PHE A 79 19.87 23.29 9.41
C PHE A 79 21.16 23.36 8.57
N ASP A 80 21.00 23.44 7.25
CA ASP A 80 22.09 23.75 6.34
C ASP A 80 22.56 25.21 6.48
N GLU A 81 23.69 25.52 5.85
CA GLU A 81 24.30 26.84 5.91
C GLU A 81 23.37 27.96 5.42
N ALA A 82 22.57 27.69 4.37
CA ALA A 82 21.61 28.66 3.83
C ALA A 82 20.45 28.93 4.81
N SER A 83 20.10 27.94 5.63
CA SER A 83 18.99 28.02 6.59
C SER A 83 19.43 28.46 7.98
N ARG A 84 20.74 28.42 8.30
CA ARG A 84 21.32 28.93 9.55
C ARG A 84 21.05 30.42 9.75
N GLY A 85 21.02 31.20 8.66
CA GLY A 85 20.60 32.61 8.69
C GLY A 85 19.21 32.82 9.29
N SER A 86 18.27 31.91 9.00
CA SER A 86 16.91 32.00 9.53
C SER A 86 16.83 31.75 11.04
N VAL A 87 17.75 30.95 11.61
CA VAL A 87 17.87 30.73 13.06
C VAL A 87 18.42 32.00 13.75
N LEU A 88 19.37 32.69 13.11
CA LEU A 88 19.88 33.97 13.59
C LEU A 88 18.78 35.04 13.55
N ASP A 89 18.03 35.12 12.46
CA ASP A 89 16.91 36.07 12.32
C ASP A 89 15.86 35.85 13.41
N TYR A 90 15.53 34.59 13.71
CA TYR A 90 14.62 34.26 14.81
C TYR A 90 15.14 34.76 16.16
N LEU A 91 16.41 34.47 16.49
CA LEU A 91 17.02 34.93 17.73
C LEU A 91 17.00 36.46 17.83
N HIS A 92 17.29 37.15 16.73
CA HIS A 92 17.28 38.60 16.67
C HIS A 92 15.88 39.17 16.88
N GLU A 93 14.85 38.61 16.22
CA GLU A 93 13.46 39.05 16.37
C GLU A 93 12.96 38.89 17.81
N ILE A 94 13.27 37.75 18.44
CA ILE A 94 12.94 37.51 19.83
C ILE A 94 13.67 38.47 20.76
N LYS A 95 14.97 38.71 20.55
CA LYS A 95 15.76 39.64 21.36
C LYS A 95 15.18 41.06 21.30
N VAL A 96 14.98 41.60 20.10
CA VAL A 96 14.44 42.95 19.88
C VAL A 96 13.03 43.10 20.43
N GLY A 97 12.19 42.07 20.27
CA GLY A 97 10.83 42.08 20.82
C GLY A 97 10.81 42.04 22.35
N CYS A 98 11.63 41.17 22.95
CA CYS A 98 11.77 41.05 24.41
C CYS A 98 12.39 42.29 25.06
N GLU A 99 13.24 43.02 24.34
CA GLU A 99 13.78 44.30 24.79
C GLU A 99 12.69 45.36 24.99
N LYS A 100 11.64 45.32 24.17
CA LYS A 100 10.50 46.24 24.22
C LYS A 100 9.42 45.75 25.19
N ASP A 101 9.09 44.47 25.13
CA ASP A 101 8.06 43.83 25.95
C ASP A 101 8.54 42.42 26.38
N PRO A 102 8.80 42.20 27.67
CA PRO A 102 9.20 40.90 28.17
C PRO A 102 8.26 39.74 27.84
N SER A 103 6.96 40.01 27.67
CA SER A 103 5.96 39.00 27.32
C SER A 103 5.98 38.61 25.85
N PHE A 104 6.76 39.29 25.00
CA PHE A 104 6.93 39.01 23.58
C PHE A 104 7.39 37.56 23.32
N ALA A 105 8.16 36.99 24.25
CA ALA A 105 8.57 35.58 24.23
C ALA A 105 7.39 34.58 24.31
N GLY A 106 6.26 34.99 24.89
CA GLY A 106 5.14 34.13 25.24
C GLY A 106 4.54 33.42 24.02
N GLY A 107 4.52 32.09 24.06
CA GLY A 107 3.93 31.25 23.02
C GLY A 107 4.73 31.16 21.72
N ARG A 108 5.87 31.87 21.60
CA ARG A 108 6.73 31.81 20.42
C ARG A 108 7.72 30.67 20.50
N ASN A 109 7.87 29.97 19.39
CA ASN A 109 8.89 28.98 19.12
C ASN A 109 9.21 28.98 17.61
N MET A 110 10.16 28.15 17.19
CA MET A 110 10.59 28.06 15.79
C MET A 110 9.46 27.63 14.83
N ILE A 111 8.50 26.81 15.28
CA ILE A 111 7.34 26.37 14.49
C ILE A 111 6.38 27.55 14.27
N THR A 112 6.01 28.26 15.34
CA THR A 112 5.12 29.43 15.23
C THR A 112 5.78 30.56 14.43
N TYR A 113 7.10 30.70 14.54
CA TYR A 113 7.87 31.65 13.74
C TYR A 113 7.86 31.29 12.26
N ALA A 114 8.10 30.01 11.92
CA ALA A 114 7.99 29.54 10.54
C ALA A 114 6.59 29.78 9.96
N ALA A 115 5.53 29.48 10.71
CA ALA A 115 4.16 29.73 10.29
C ALA A 115 3.93 31.23 10.00
N GLN A 116 4.32 32.10 10.93
CA GLN A 116 4.21 33.56 10.76
C GLN A 116 5.01 34.07 9.54
N LEU A 117 6.19 33.51 9.30
CA LEU A 117 6.99 33.82 8.12
C LEU A 117 6.29 33.38 6.83
N MET A 118 5.59 32.26 6.84
CA MET A 118 4.85 31.75 5.68
C MET A 118 3.52 32.47 5.41
N GLU A 119 3.03 33.27 6.37
CA GLU A 119 1.90 34.19 6.16
C GLU A 119 2.33 35.54 5.57
N SER A 120 3.64 35.82 5.52
CA SER A 120 4.17 37.08 5.02
C SER A 120 4.06 37.18 3.49
N THR A 121 3.74 38.38 3.00
CA THR A 121 3.76 38.72 1.57
C THR A 121 5.18 38.92 1.00
N SER A 122 6.19 39.08 1.86
CA SER A 122 7.60 39.15 1.43
C SER A 122 8.10 37.76 0.99
N PRO A 123 8.56 37.60 -0.26
CA PRO A 123 9.08 36.32 -0.77
C PRO A 123 10.22 35.77 0.09
N ASN A 124 11.17 36.63 0.49
CA ASN A 124 12.32 36.19 1.29
C ASN A 124 11.89 35.66 2.67
N ARG A 125 10.95 36.34 3.34
CA ARG A 125 10.42 35.87 4.63
C ARG A 125 9.67 34.55 4.45
N TYR A 126 8.84 34.44 3.41
CA TYR A 126 8.13 33.20 3.08
C TYR A 126 9.10 32.04 2.88
N LEU A 127 10.15 32.23 2.08
CA LEU A 127 11.16 31.20 1.80
C LEU A 127 11.96 30.80 3.05
N SER A 128 12.30 31.74 3.93
CA SER A 128 12.89 31.40 5.25
C SER A 128 11.93 30.56 6.08
N GLY A 129 10.64 30.86 6.08
CA GLY A 129 9.62 30.06 6.74
C GLY A 129 9.54 28.63 6.19
N VAL A 130 9.53 28.47 4.86
CA VAL A 130 9.57 27.17 4.16
C VAL A 130 10.82 26.37 4.56
N ARG A 131 12.00 26.99 4.55
CA ARG A 131 13.27 26.33 4.93
C ARG A 131 13.23 25.83 6.38
N ILE A 132 12.76 26.68 7.31
CA ILE A 132 12.63 26.30 8.71
C ILE A 132 11.65 25.12 8.86
N LEU A 133 10.48 25.21 8.24
CA LEU A 133 9.45 24.19 8.38
C LEU A 133 9.89 22.83 7.80
N ASP A 134 10.51 22.81 6.61
CA ASP A 134 11.08 21.59 6.01
C ASP A 134 12.12 20.95 6.94
N THR A 135 13.05 21.73 7.49
CA THR A 135 14.06 21.20 8.43
C THR A 135 13.41 20.61 9.69
N LEU A 136 12.43 21.29 10.27
CA LEU A 136 11.73 20.80 11.46
C LEU A 136 10.94 19.51 11.18
N ILE A 137 10.32 19.39 10.01
CA ILE A 137 9.62 18.16 9.59
C ILE A 137 10.62 17.01 9.42
N ARG A 138 11.75 17.25 8.73
CA ARG A 138 12.80 16.24 8.52
C ARG A 138 13.47 15.78 9.82
N PHE A 139 13.62 16.70 10.76
CA PHE A 139 14.11 16.36 12.10
C PHE A 139 13.13 15.43 12.83
N ASN A 140 11.82 15.72 12.76
CA ASN A 140 10.80 14.96 13.48
C ASN A 140 10.44 13.61 12.82
N SER A 141 10.70 13.45 11.52
CA SER A 141 10.45 12.20 10.80
C SER A 141 11.53 11.12 10.99
N GLY A 142 12.57 11.39 11.79
CA GLY A 142 13.69 10.46 11.99
C GLY A 142 14.78 10.55 10.92
N ALA A 143 14.59 11.38 9.88
CA ALA A 143 15.53 11.48 8.76
C ALA A 143 16.85 12.17 9.12
N ILE A 144 16.85 13.02 10.16
CA ILE A 144 18.04 13.78 10.61
C ILE A 144 18.34 13.54 12.11
N GLY A 145 17.36 13.12 12.92
CA GLY A 145 17.56 12.96 14.36
C GLY A 145 16.50 12.11 15.05
N SER A 146 16.61 11.96 16.38
CA SER A 146 15.59 11.33 17.20
C SER A 146 14.44 12.32 17.42
N GLY A 147 13.47 12.33 16.50
CA GLY A 147 12.32 13.25 16.52
C GLY A 147 11.59 13.33 17.86
N PHE A 148 10.81 14.39 18.07
CA PHE A 148 10.04 14.57 19.29
C PHE A 148 8.54 14.46 18.99
N PRO A 149 7.82 13.45 19.51
CA PRO A 149 6.42 13.20 19.15
C PRO A 149 5.52 14.44 19.29
N GLY A 150 5.75 15.28 20.31
CA GLY A 150 4.96 16.50 20.54
C GLY A 150 5.18 17.62 19.52
N GLN A 151 6.33 17.69 18.84
CA GLN A 151 6.55 18.71 17.82
C GLN A 151 5.77 18.43 16.53
N SER A 152 5.65 17.16 16.13
CA SER A 152 4.85 16.80 14.97
C SER A 152 3.40 17.26 15.13
N MET A 153 2.81 17.04 16.31
CA MET A 153 1.45 17.51 16.59
C MET A 153 1.34 19.04 16.60
N LEU A 154 2.34 19.76 17.14
CA LEU A 154 2.36 21.23 17.09
C LEU A 154 2.47 21.76 15.66
N ILE A 155 3.30 21.14 14.81
CA ILE A 155 3.42 21.46 13.39
C ILE A 155 2.06 21.25 12.70
N SER A 156 1.45 20.08 12.89
CA SER A 156 0.11 19.75 12.37
C SER A 156 -0.95 20.77 12.80
N ASN A 157 -1.03 21.11 14.09
CA ASN A 157 -2.03 22.04 14.58
C ASN A 157 -1.81 23.48 14.11
N THR A 158 -0.55 23.90 13.94
CA THR A 158 -0.23 25.28 13.54
C THR A 158 -0.51 25.49 12.05
N ILE A 159 -0.07 24.56 11.20
CA ILE A 159 -0.14 24.70 9.73
C ILE A 159 -1.38 24.03 9.13
N GLY A 160 -1.88 22.94 9.71
CA GLY A 160 -3.07 22.22 9.24
C GLY A 160 -4.40 22.86 9.65
N SER A 161 -4.38 23.92 10.48
CA SER A 161 -5.59 24.64 10.87
C SER A 161 -6.21 25.42 9.70
N ALA A 162 -7.54 25.61 9.72
CA ALA A 162 -8.26 26.26 8.62
C ALA A 162 -7.79 27.69 8.29
N SER A 163 -7.28 28.44 9.29
CA SER A 163 -6.70 29.78 9.09
C SER A 163 -5.41 29.74 8.26
N SER A 164 -4.69 28.62 8.29
CA SER A 164 -3.44 28.40 7.57
C SER A 164 -3.65 27.85 6.14
N GLY A 165 -4.90 27.80 5.65
CA GLY A 165 -5.21 27.30 4.31
C GLY A 165 -4.48 28.03 3.18
N SER A 166 -4.14 29.31 3.37
CA SER A 166 -3.32 30.09 2.42
C SER A 166 -1.87 29.58 2.33
N ILE A 167 -1.31 29.08 3.44
CA ILE A 167 0.04 28.51 3.48
C ILE A 167 0.09 27.25 2.61
N LEU A 168 -0.84 26.31 2.83
CA LEU A 168 -0.91 25.07 2.04
C LEU A 168 -1.18 25.37 0.57
N HIS A 169 -2.07 26.33 0.27
CA HIS A 169 -2.31 26.77 -1.10
C HIS A 169 -1.02 27.26 -1.78
N ASN A 170 -0.27 28.16 -1.14
CA ASN A 170 0.97 28.71 -1.69
C ASN A 170 2.06 27.63 -1.85
N LEU A 171 2.16 26.70 -0.91
CA LEU A 171 3.05 25.55 -1.01
C LEU A 171 2.72 24.66 -2.21
N VAL A 172 1.44 24.37 -2.46
CA VAL A 172 1.02 23.59 -3.63
C VAL A 172 1.30 24.34 -4.93
N GLN A 173 1.01 25.64 -5.00
CA GLN A 173 1.35 26.45 -6.18
C GLN A 173 2.85 26.46 -6.48
N MET A 174 3.69 26.47 -5.44
CA MET A 174 5.14 26.43 -5.59
C MET A 174 5.64 25.16 -6.29
N LEU A 175 4.87 24.06 -6.25
CA LEU A 175 5.27 22.79 -6.87
C LEU A 175 5.30 22.84 -8.40
N ASP A 176 4.55 23.75 -9.03
CA ASP A 176 4.46 23.89 -10.48
C ASP A 176 5.86 23.99 -11.12
N SER A 177 6.10 23.29 -12.23
CA SER A 177 7.35 23.37 -12.99
C SER A 177 7.59 24.75 -13.59
N LYS A 178 6.54 25.57 -13.76
CA LYS A 178 6.60 26.96 -14.21
C LYS A 178 6.77 27.98 -13.06
N SER A 179 6.85 27.50 -11.82
CA SER A 179 7.10 28.31 -10.65
C SER A 179 8.41 29.10 -10.79
N PRO A 180 8.48 30.38 -10.36
CA PRO A 180 9.70 31.18 -10.44
C PRO A 180 10.77 30.75 -9.42
N TYR A 181 10.44 29.80 -8.53
CA TYR A 181 11.35 29.32 -7.50
C TYR A 181 12.27 28.22 -8.02
N ASP A 182 13.49 28.19 -7.49
CA ASP A 182 14.48 27.17 -7.84
C ASP A 182 14.06 25.75 -7.40
N GLU A 183 14.78 24.77 -7.92
CA GLU A 183 14.49 23.35 -7.69
C GLU A 183 14.67 22.93 -6.21
N GLU A 184 15.56 23.58 -5.46
CA GLU A 184 15.78 23.30 -4.04
C GLU A 184 14.54 23.70 -3.22
N ILE A 185 14.07 24.94 -3.39
CA ILE A 185 12.88 25.45 -2.72
C ILE A 185 11.64 24.65 -3.10
N ARG A 186 11.49 24.30 -4.38
CA ARG A 186 10.38 23.45 -4.85
C ARG A 186 10.41 22.07 -4.20
N LEU A 187 11.59 21.46 -4.06
CA LEU A 187 11.73 20.18 -3.38
C LEU A 187 11.37 20.26 -1.89
N ARG A 188 11.77 21.34 -1.21
CA ARG A 188 11.36 21.58 0.19
C ARG A 188 9.86 21.75 0.32
N ALA A 189 9.24 22.51 -0.58
CA ALA A 189 7.79 22.64 -0.62
C ALA A 189 7.11 21.28 -0.82
N ALA A 190 7.62 20.44 -1.74
CA ALA A 190 7.09 19.09 -1.95
C ALA A 190 7.15 18.23 -0.66
N ARG A 191 8.27 18.29 0.08
CA ARG A 191 8.41 17.58 1.37
C ARG A 191 7.40 18.07 2.43
N ILE A 192 7.14 19.37 2.47
CA ILE A 192 6.14 19.95 3.38
C ILE A 192 4.73 19.53 2.93
N VAL A 193 4.39 19.67 1.65
CA VAL A 193 3.08 19.26 1.10
C VAL A 193 2.81 17.78 1.37
N GLU A 194 3.81 16.91 1.19
CA GLU A 194 3.69 15.49 1.50
C GLU A 194 3.40 15.22 3.00
N HIS A 195 3.94 16.05 3.90
CA HIS A 195 3.68 15.93 5.34
C HIS A 195 2.22 16.26 5.69
N PHE A 196 1.63 17.25 5.01
CA PHE A 196 0.26 17.72 5.25
C PHE A 196 -0.77 17.15 4.27
N VAL A 197 -0.41 16.13 3.49
CA VAL A 197 -1.23 15.66 2.38
C VAL A 197 -2.63 15.19 2.80
N ILE A 198 -2.78 14.67 4.02
CA ILE A 198 -4.05 14.21 4.60
C ILE A 198 -5.02 15.40 4.80
N ASP A 199 -4.50 16.60 5.01
CA ASP A 199 -5.30 17.82 5.23
C ASP A 199 -5.65 18.53 3.91
N ILE A 200 -5.16 18.02 2.76
CA ILE A 200 -5.35 18.65 1.45
C ILE A 200 -6.69 18.23 0.85
N ARG A 201 -7.49 19.25 0.51
CA ARG A 201 -8.68 19.10 -0.31
C ARG A 201 -8.45 19.72 -1.68
N LEU A 202 -8.33 18.90 -2.71
CA LEU A 202 -8.03 19.36 -4.07
C LEU A 202 -9.11 20.29 -4.62
N ASP A 203 -10.38 20.15 -4.21
CA ASP A 203 -11.48 21.04 -4.63
C ASP A 203 -11.36 22.47 -4.10
N LYS A 204 -10.46 22.71 -3.12
CA LYS A 204 -10.21 24.04 -2.54
C LYS A 204 -8.92 24.69 -3.03
N ILE A 205 -8.09 23.97 -3.79
CA ILE A 205 -6.82 24.48 -4.31
C ILE A 205 -6.94 24.61 -5.81
N LEU A 206 -6.95 25.85 -6.29
CA LEU A 206 -7.05 26.13 -7.72
C LEU A 206 -5.86 25.47 -8.45
N GLN A 207 -6.16 24.63 -9.45
CA GLN A 207 -5.15 23.89 -10.22
C GLN A 207 -4.22 23.01 -9.36
N GLY A 208 -4.64 22.62 -8.15
CA GLY A 208 -3.77 21.91 -7.21
C GLY A 208 -3.19 20.62 -7.78
N ILE A 209 -4.00 19.87 -8.53
CA ILE A 209 -3.55 18.63 -9.17
C ILE A 209 -2.55 18.89 -10.31
N GLN A 210 -2.72 19.95 -11.10
CA GLN A 210 -1.75 20.32 -12.15
C GLN A 210 -0.40 20.72 -11.55
N CYS A 211 -0.41 21.48 -10.45
CA CYS A 211 0.83 21.85 -9.75
C CYS A 211 1.54 20.60 -9.22
N ILE A 212 0.81 19.66 -8.61
CA ILE A 212 1.39 18.42 -8.09
C ILE A 212 1.88 17.51 -9.24
N SER A 213 1.11 17.37 -10.32
CA SER A 213 1.47 16.50 -11.44
C SER A 213 2.74 16.95 -12.16
N SER A 214 3.07 18.24 -12.12
CA SER A 214 4.32 18.79 -12.66
C SER A 214 5.59 18.25 -11.97
N LEU A 215 5.46 17.72 -10.76
CA LEU A 215 6.58 17.05 -10.07
C LEU A 215 6.96 15.73 -10.76
N LEU A 216 6.06 15.16 -11.57
CA LEU A 216 6.31 13.94 -12.33
C LEU A 216 6.98 14.19 -13.68
N ASP A 217 7.08 15.46 -14.12
CA ASP A 217 7.66 15.79 -15.42
C ASP A 217 9.11 15.29 -15.50
N LEU A 218 9.40 14.44 -16.48
CA LEU A 218 10.76 13.96 -16.74
C LEU A 218 11.53 15.07 -17.44
N LYS A 219 12.56 15.62 -16.79
CA LYS A 219 13.48 16.53 -17.46
C LYS A 219 14.28 15.73 -18.50
N PRO A 220 14.39 16.17 -19.76
CA PRO A 220 15.33 15.57 -20.68
C PRO A 220 16.73 15.72 -20.11
N PHE A 221 17.49 14.62 -20.04
CA PHE A 221 18.89 14.65 -19.66
C PHE A 221 19.66 15.50 -20.68
N HIS A 222 19.97 16.74 -20.33
CA HIS A 222 21.08 17.42 -20.97
C HIS A 222 22.36 16.75 -20.46
N GLN A 223 23.02 15.99 -21.33
CA GLN A 223 24.45 15.79 -21.16
C GLN A 223 25.08 17.18 -21.17
N PRO A 224 25.82 17.59 -20.12
CA PRO A 224 26.47 18.88 -20.14
C PRO A 224 27.66 18.77 -21.09
N ASP A 225 27.49 19.26 -22.31
CA ASP A 225 28.58 19.40 -23.28
C ASP A 225 29.54 20.55 -22.92
N GLU A 226 29.32 21.27 -21.81
CA GLU A 226 30.27 22.27 -21.30
C GLU A 226 30.37 22.26 -19.76
N PRO A 227 31.59 22.30 -19.19
CA PRO A 227 31.76 22.56 -17.77
C PRO A 227 31.58 24.05 -17.52
N LEU A 228 30.34 24.48 -17.25
CA LEU A 228 30.11 25.80 -16.69
C LEU A 228 30.48 25.80 -15.20
N GLU A 229 31.68 26.31 -14.92
CA GLU A 229 32.02 26.87 -13.62
C GLU A 229 31.15 28.12 -13.38
N GLU A 230 29.98 27.97 -12.75
CA GLU A 230 29.27 29.14 -12.24
C GLU A 230 28.54 28.87 -10.92
N TYR A 231 28.66 29.88 -10.05
CA TYR A 231 28.17 29.98 -8.68
C TYR A 231 26.69 29.57 -8.50
N GLY A 232 26.40 28.71 -7.51
CA GLY A 232 25.06 28.61 -6.91
C GLY A 232 24.57 27.19 -6.67
N HIS A 233 24.50 26.81 -5.39
CA HIS A 233 23.77 25.67 -4.83
C HIS A 233 23.59 24.43 -5.74
N ARG A 234 24.65 23.61 -5.85
CA ARG A 234 24.46 22.22 -6.30
C ARG A 234 23.55 21.52 -5.31
N ILE A 235 22.35 21.14 -5.75
CA ILE A 235 21.58 20.07 -5.14
C ILE A 235 22.55 18.93 -4.85
N SER A 236 22.65 18.51 -3.58
CA SER A 236 23.57 17.43 -3.22
C SER A 236 23.36 16.24 -4.16
N VAL A 237 24.46 15.60 -4.56
CA VAL A 237 24.56 14.50 -5.54
C VAL A 237 23.63 13.28 -5.24
N GLY A 238 22.81 13.33 -4.19
CA GLY A 238 21.79 12.33 -3.84
C GLY A 238 20.31 12.77 -3.93
N GLU A 239 19.98 13.99 -4.35
CA GLU A 239 18.57 14.43 -4.47
C GLU A 239 17.97 14.36 -5.88
N GLU A 240 18.74 13.91 -6.87
CA GLU A 240 18.24 13.63 -8.22
C GLU A 240 17.14 12.55 -8.16
N GLY A 241 15.99 12.84 -8.77
CA GLY A 241 14.81 11.97 -8.74
C GLY A 241 13.89 12.18 -7.53
N GLN A 242 14.28 13.00 -6.54
CA GLN A 242 13.43 13.21 -5.36
C GLN A 242 12.13 13.94 -5.70
N MET A 243 12.11 14.83 -6.71
CA MET A 243 10.85 15.47 -7.11
C MET A 243 9.81 14.43 -7.53
N GLN A 244 10.18 13.49 -8.40
CA GLN A 244 9.28 12.45 -8.89
C GLN A 244 8.84 11.51 -7.78
N VAL A 245 9.76 11.10 -6.90
CA VAL A 245 9.45 10.28 -5.72
C VAL A 245 8.42 10.99 -4.82
N ARG A 246 8.61 12.28 -4.54
CA ARG A 246 7.68 13.05 -3.71
C ARG A 246 6.35 13.24 -4.42
N GLY A 247 6.36 13.56 -5.71
CA GLY A 247 5.17 13.73 -6.53
C GLY A 247 4.28 12.48 -6.51
N ILE A 248 4.85 11.31 -6.77
CA ILE A 248 4.06 10.06 -6.81
C ILE A 248 3.53 9.67 -5.41
N GLN A 249 4.31 9.92 -4.35
CA GLN A 249 3.88 9.68 -2.97
C GLN A 249 2.75 10.62 -2.53
N ILE A 250 2.81 11.90 -2.92
CA ILE A 250 1.72 12.86 -2.66
C ILE A 250 0.44 12.37 -3.36
N LEU A 251 0.52 12.03 -4.65
CA LEU A 251 -0.63 11.54 -5.41
C LEU A 251 -1.21 10.25 -4.82
N LEU A 252 -0.35 9.30 -4.44
CA LEU A 252 -0.80 8.08 -3.79
C LEU A 252 -1.57 8.39 -2.49
N LYS A 253 -1.02 9.23 -1.61
CA LYS A 253 -1.70 9.56 -0.35
C LYS A 253 -2.99 10.36 -0.56
N LEU A 254 -3.03 11.26 -1.55
CA LEU A 254 -4.26 11.98 -1.92
C LEU A 254 -5.37 11.03 -2.37
N SER A 255 -5.01 9.94 -3.05
CA SER A 255 -5.96 8.95 -3.55
C SER A 255 -6.62 8.09 -2.47
N ASP A 256 -6.25 8.24 -1.19
CA ASP A 256 -6.98 7.65 -0.06
C ASP A 256 -8.34 8.34 0.20
N ASP A 257 -8.49 9.61 -0.19
CA ASP A 257 -9.75 10.34 -0.12
C ASP A 257 -10.52 10.22 -1.43
N GLU A 258 -11.78 9.77 -1.37
CA GLU A 258 -12.61 9.50 -2.55
C GLU A 258 -12.88 10.75 -3.40
N ASN A 259 -12.99 11.93 -2.77
CA ASN A 259 -13.22 13.18 -3.50
C ASN A 259 -11.97 13.64 -4.23
N ASN A 260 -10.80 13.55 -3.58
CA ASN A 260 -9.51 13.79 -4.22
C ASN A 260 -9.24 12.78 -5.34
N LEU A 261 -9.51 11.49 -5.12
CA LEU A 261 -9.40 10.44 -6.14
C LEU A 261 -10.27 10.78 -7.35
N ARG A 262 -11.52 11.21 -7.14
CA ARG A 262 -12.42 11.63 -8.22
C ARG A 262 -11.87 12.82 -9.03
N ILE A 263 -11.28 13.81 -8.37
CA ILE A 263 -10.67 14.97 -9.06
C ILE A 263 -9.47 14.51 -9.89
N MET A 264 -8.60 13.69 -9.30
CA MET A 264 -7.44 13.11 -9.98
C MET A 264 -7.86 12.29 -11.20
N SER A 265 -8.87 11.43 -11.05
CA SER A 265 -9.47 10.60 -12.13
C SER A 265 -10.03 11.38 -13.33
N ASN A 266 -10.24 12.69 -13.19
CA ASN A 266 -10.73 13.57 -14.25
C ASN A 266 -9.66 14.57 -14.72
N THR A 267 -8.39 14.37 -14.36
CA THR A 267 -7.29 15.24 -14.78
C THR A 267 -6.61 14.64 -16.00
N ASP A 268 -6.73 15.33 -17.14
CA ASP A 268 -6.02 14.98 -18.37
C ASP A 268 -4.50 14.93 -18.12
N ASP A 269 -3.75 14.15 -18.90
CA ASP A 269 -2.29 13.98 -18.86
C ASP A 269 -1.69 13.22 -17.66
N LEU A 270 -2.41 13.13 -16.53
CA LEU A 270 -1.85 12.59 -15.30
C LEU A 270 -1.42 11.12 -15.43
N VAL A 271 -2.23 10.29 -16.09
CA VAL A 271 -1.88 8.88 -16.35
C VAL A 271 -0.63 8.76 -17.20
N TRP A 272 -0.49 9.58 -18.23
CA TRP A 272 0.67 9.52 -19.12
C TRP A 272 1.96 9.86 -18.38
N LYS A 273 1.91 10.83 -17.46
CA LYS A 273 3.06 11.14 -16.58
C LYS A 273 3.40 9.98 -15.66
N ILE A 274 2.41 9.33 -15.07
CA ILE A 274 2.61 8.16 -14.19
C ILE A 274 3.19 6.97 -14.99
N VAL A 275 2.60 6.67 -16.15
CA VAL A 275 3.02 5.56 -17.03
C VAL A 275 4.45 5.77 -17.53
N ALA A 276 4.79 6.98 -17.99
CA ALA A 276 6.14 7.31 -18.41
C ALA A 276 7.15 7.11 -17.27
N LEU A 277 6.78 7.49 -16.04
CA LEU A 277 7.64 7.39 -14.87
C LEU A 277 7.89 5.94 -14.41
N ILE A 278 6.86 5.08 -14.46
CA ILE A 278 7.01 3.64 -14.16
C ILE A 278 7.62 2.84 -15.32
N ASN A 279 7.76 3.44 -16.50
CA ASN A 279 8.41 2.85 -17.68
C ASN A 279 9.80 3.47 -17.96
N ASP A 280 10.37 4.19 -16.98
CA ASP A 280 11.69 4.81 -17.15
C ASP A 280 12.77 3.73 -17.16
N LYS A 281 13.19 3.37 -18.39
CA LYS A 281 14.21 2.35 -18.65
C LYS A 281 15.56 2.69 -18.03
N GLU A 282 15.89 3.98 -17.91
CA GLU A 282 17.17 4.40 -17.37
C GLU A 282 17.21 4.25 -15.85
N LEU A 283 16.14 4.67 -15.16
CA LEU A 283 15.97 4.44 -13.73
C LEU A 283 15.91 2.94 -13.41
N HIS A 284 15.22 2.16 -14.24
CA HIS A 284 15.17 0.71 -14.15
C HIS A 284 16.57 0.08 -14.23
N LEU A 285 17.42 0.52 -15.17
CA LEU A 285 18.77 -0.02 -15.34
C LEU A 285 19.74 0.40 -14.24
N ARG A 286 19.75 1.68 -13.85
CA ARG A 286 20.78 2.23 -12.94
C ARG A 286 20.44 2.11 -11.46
N LYS A 287 19.15 2.21 -11.10
CA LYS A 287 18.69 2.36 -9.71
C LYS A 287 17.51 1.44 -9.41
N HIS A 288 17.48 0.23 -10.01
CA HIS A 288 16.38 -0.73 -9.96
C HIS A 288 15.66 -0.78 -8.61
N ASP A 289 16.35 -1.13 -7.53
CA ASP A 289 15.71 -1.37 -6.23
C ASP A 289 15.06 -0.12 -5.65
N LYS A 290 15.76 1.03 -5.78
CA LYS A 290 15.25 2.32 -5.32
C LYS A 290 14.08 2.79 -6.19
N TRP A 291 14.20 2.65 -7.50
CA TRP A 291 13.16 3.01 -8.46
C TRP A 291 11.90 2.14 -8.28
N SER A 292 12.07 0.82 -8.19
CA SER A 292 10.97 -0.13 -7.97
C SER A 292 10.20 0.20 -6.69
N ARG A 293 10.92 0.43 -5.58
CA ARG A 293 10.31 0.74 -4.28
C ARG A 293 9.70 2.14 -4.21
N ASP A 294 10.41 3.17 -4.68
CA ASP A 294 10.05 4.56 -4.42
C ASP A 294 9.16 5.15 -5.53
N ILE A 295 9.11 4.53 -6.71
CA ILE A 295 8.37 4.99 -7.90
C ILE A 295 7.36 3.96 -8.40
N VAL A 296 7.80 2.75 -8.75
CA VAL A 296 6.94 1.75 -9.41
C VAL A 296 5.84 1.26 -8.47
N ASP A 297 6.20 0.89 -7.24
CA ASP A 297 5.22 0.42 -6.25
C ASP A 297 4.11 1.45 -6.00
N PRO A 298 4.42 2.72 -5.67
CA PRO A 298 3.40 3.77 -5.58
C PRO A 298 2.61 3.99 -6.87
N GLY A 299 3.28 4.00 -8.03
CA GLY A 299 2.65 4.24 -9.32
C GLY A 299 1.64 3.17 -9.69
N VAL A 300 1.99 1.89 -9.54
CA VAL A 300 1.09 0.76 -9.81
C VAL A 300 -0.08 0.72 -8.83
N LYS A 301 0.16 1.01 -7.54
CA LYS A 301 -0.93 1.14 -6.54
C LYS A 301 -1.90 2.26 -6.89
N LEU A 302 -1.38 3.40 -7.35
CA LEU A 302 -2.18 4.54 -7.77
C LEU A 302 -3.02 4.19 -9.01
N ILE A 303 -2.42 3.55 -10.02
CA ILE A 303 -3.14 3.03 -11.19
C ILE A 303 -4.27 2.09 -10.76
N LYS A 304 -4.00 1.11 -9.88
CA LYS A 304 -5.02 0.20 -9.35
C LYS A 304 -6.19 0.93 -8.69
N ARG A 305 -5.92 2.00 -7.93
CA ARG A 305 -6.97 2.81 -7.29
C ARG A 305 -7.83 3.52 -8.32
N PHE A 306 -7.22 4.12 -9.34
CA PHE A 306 -7.98 4.68 -10.46
C PHE A 306 -8.83 3.63 -11.16
N MET A 307 -8.32 2.39 -11.27
CA MET A 307 -9.09 1.31 -11.87
C MET A 307 -10.28 0.88 -11.00
N SER A 308 -10.17 0.99 -9.67
CA SER A 308 -11.20 0.53 -8.72
C SER A 308 -12.30 1.57 -8.45
N ALA A 309 -12.10 2.84 -8.81
CA ALA A 309 -13.05 3.91 -8.53
C ALA A 309 -14.44 3.64 -9.16
N THR A 310 -15.48 3.71 -8.33
CA THR A 310 -16.80 3.08 -8.54
C THR A 310 -17.64 3.63 -9.70
N THR A 311 -17.21 4.73 -10.35
CA THR A 311 -17.91 5.29 -11.52
C THR A 311 -17.10 5.09 -12.80
N ARG A 312 -17.01 3.83 -13.28
CA ARG A 312 -16.30 3.49 -14.54
C ARG A 312 -16.70 4.38 -15.72
N SER A 313 -17.98 4.69 -15.85
CA SER A 313 -18.52 5.45 -17.00
C SER A 313 -18.02 6.88 -17.11
N ASN A 314 -17.55 7.50 -16.02
CA ASN A 314 -17.09 8.89 -15.99
C ASN A 314 -15.60 9.03 -15.65
N ASN A 315 -14.85 7.93 -15.54
CA ASN A 315 -13.45 7.97 -15.14
C ASN A 315 -12.57 8.10 -16.38
N ILE A 316 -12.12 9.34 -16.67
CA ILE A 316 -11.26 9.65 -17.82
C ILE A 316 -9.97 8.82 -17.75
N LEU A 317 -9.32 8.80 -16.58
CA LEU A 317 -8.07 8.07 -16.39
C LEU A 317 -8.22 6.56 -16.62
N TRP A 318 -9.32 5.95 -16.17
CA TRP A 318 -9.59 4.54 -16.45
C TRP A 318 -9.60 4.25 -17.96
N ARG A 319 -10.28 5.11 -18.72
CA ARG A 319 -10.33 4.98 -20.18
C ARG A 319 -8.94 5.18 -20.78
N GLU A 320 -8.20 6.20 -20.35
CA GLU A 320 -6.83 6.42 -20.83
C GLU A 320 -5.90 5.23 -20.56
N ILE A 321 -5.94 4.64 -19.36
CA ILE A 321 -5.14 3.46 -19.01
C ILE A 321 -5.53 2.26 -19.89
N SER A 322 -6.82 1.96 -19.98
CA SER A 322 -7.36 0.81 -20.75
C SER A 322 -7.12 0.93 -22.26
N THR A 323 -6.92 2.15 -22.76
CA THR A 323 -6.68 2.44 -24.17
C THR A 323 -5.20 2.68 -24.51
N SER A 324 -4.31 2.63 -23.51
CA SER A 324 -2.88 2.85 -23.68
C SER A 324 -2.11 1.53 -23.80
N LEU A 325 -1.66 1.24 -25.02
CA LEU A 325 -0.77 0.09 -25.26
C LEU A 325 0.56 0.24 -24.50
N GLU A 326 1.07 1.47 -24.35
CA GLU A 326 2.29 1.74 -23.60
C GLU A 326 2.10 1.42 -22.11
N ALA A 327 0.96 1.77 -21.51
CA ALA A 327 0.65 1.42 -20.12
C ALA A 327 0.60 -0.10 -19.94
N ILE A 328 -0.07 -0.81 -20.85
CA ILE A 328 -0.15 -2.28 -20.85
C ILE A 328 1.25 -2.90 -20.93
N SER A 329 2.06 -2.51 -21.92
CA SER A 329 3.42 -3.04 -22.08
C SER A 329 4.33 -2.70 -20.89
N SER A 330 4.13 -1.55 -20.24
CA SER A 330 4.88 -1.19 -19.03
C SER A 330 4.53 -2.14 -17.88
N LEU A 331 3.25 -2.44 -17.66
CA LEU A 331 2.80 -3.40 -16.64
C LEU A 331 3.28 -4.83 -16.95
N GLU A 332 3.24 -5.25 -18.22
CA GLU A 332 3.79 -6.55 -18.64
C GLU A 332 5.29 -6.63 -18.31
N SER A 333 6.06 -5.56 -18.61
CA SER A 333 7.49 -5.52 -18.33
C SER A 333 7.83 -5.63 -16.82
N ILE A 334 6.97 -5.09 -15.95
CA ILE A 334 7.12 -5.20 -14.49
C ILE A 334 6.90 -6.65 -14.03
N ILE A 335 5.89 -7.33 -14.58
CA ILE A 335 5.61 -8.74 -14.28
C ILE A 335 6.80 -9.62 -14.72
N ASP A 336 7.37 -9.32 -15.88
CA ASP A 336 8.49 -10.08 -16.43
C ASP A 336 9.85 -9.76 -15.81
N CYS A 337 9.98 -8.66 -15.07
CA CYS A 337 11.24 -8.28 -14.46
C CYS A 337 11.58 -9.16 -13.23
N ASP A 338 12.64 -9.97 -13.31
CA ASP A 338 13.07 -10.86 -12.21
C ASP A 338 13.45 -10.15 -10.92
N LYS A 339 13.79 -8.85 -10.99
CA LYS A 339 14.23 -8.07 -9.83
C LYS A 339 13.11 -7.31 -9.13
N CYS A 340 11.99 -7.08 -9.81
CA CYS A 340 10.87 -6.33 -9.22
C CYS A 340 10.28 -7.10 -8.03
N ASP A 341 9.91 -6.33 -6.99
CA ASP A 341 9.30 -6.87 -5.78
C ASP A 341 8.01 -7.64 -6.10
N GLU A 342 7.78 -8.73 -5.36
CA GLU A 342 6.66 -9.62 -5.62
C GLU A 342 5.31 -8.92 -5.45
N GLU A 343 5.19 -8.03 -4.46
CA GLU A 343 3.94 -7.31 -4.22
C GLU A 343 3.63 -6.36 -5.37
N VAL A 344 4.65 -5.69 -5.92
CA VAL A 344 4.51 -4.83 -7.11
C VAL A 344 4.01 -5.64 -8.31
N LYS A 345 4.58 -6.83 -8.55
CA LYS A 345 4.13 -7.74 -9.60
C LYS A 345 2.68 -8.17 -9.40
N LYS A 346 2.30 -8.52 -8.16
CA LYS A 346 0.90 -8.89 -7.83
C LYS A 346 -0.06 -7.74 -8.12
N GLN A 347 0.31 -6.51 -7.80
CA GLN A 347 -0.52 -5.34 -8.14
C GLN A 347 -0.60 -5.13 -9.65
N ALA A 348 0.49 -5.30 -10.40
CA ALA A 348 0.50 -5.20 -11.87
C ALA A 348 -0.41 -6.26 -12.53
N ILE A 349 -0.36 -7.51 -12.05
CA ILE A 349 -1.24 -8.59 -12.51
C ILE A 349 -2.71 -8.21 -12.32
N ARG A 350 -3.09 -7.71 -11.14
CA ARG A 350 -4.47 -7.28 -10.84
C ARG A 350 -4.93 -6.15 -11.76
N VAL A 351 -4.05 -5.19 -12.04
CA VAL A 351 -4.37 -4.09 -12.97
C VAL A 351 -4.59 -4.62 -14.38
N LEU A 352 -3.69 -5.48 -14.89
CA LEU A 352 -3.82 -6.04 -16.24
C LEU A 352 -5.05 -6.96 -16.37
N ALA A 353 -5.38 -7.75 -15.35
CA ALA A 353 -6.60 -8.54 -15.33
C ALA A 353 -7.84 -7.65 -15.41
N GLN A 354 -7.84 -6.52 -14.69
CA GLN A 354 -8.93 -5.56 -14.77
C GLN A 354 -9.04 -4.88 -16.15
N ILE A 355 -7.91 -4.65 -16.83
CA ILE A 355 -7.88 -4.15 -18.22
C ILE A 355 -8.35 -5.22 -19.21
N CYS A 356 -7.98 -6.50 -19.05
CA CYS A 356 -8.46 -7.61 -19.91
C CYS A 356 -9.97 -7.73 -19.81
N TRP A 357 -10.50 -7.72 -18.58
CA TRP A 357 -11.92 -7.90 -18.31
C TRP A 357 -12.79 -6.83 -18.99
N ASP A 358 -12.25 -5.62 -19.19
CA ASP A 358 -12.99 -4.54 -19.80
C ASP A 358 -13.18 -4.73 -21.32
N THR A 359 -14.44 -4.76 -21.74
CA THR A 359 -14.84 -4.84 -23.14
C THR A 359 -14.49 -3.59 -23.96
N SER A 360 -14.30 -2.44 -23.30
CA SER A 360 -13.93 -1.19 -23.99
C SER A 360 -12.43 -0.96 -24.16
N SER A 361 -11.61 -1.85 -23.59
CA SER A 361 -10.16 -1.82 -23.65
C SER A 361 -9.63 -1.96 -25.09
N VAL A 362 -8.55 -1.25 -25.42
CA VAL A 362 -7.82 -1.40 -26.70
C VAL A 362 -6.98 -2.68 -26.72
N MET A 363 -6.87 -3.38 -25.59
CA MET A 363 -6.19 -4.67 -25.52
C MET A 363 -6.84 -5.66 -26.50
N GLY A 364 -6.21 -5.82 -27.66
CA GLY A 364 -6.66 -6.72 -28.71
C GLY A 364 -6.62 -8.17 -28.23
N ASP A 365 -7.38 -9.04 -28.89
CA ASP A 365 -7.52 -10.44 -28.45
C ASP A 365 -6.19 -11.18 -28.39
N GLN A 366 -5.22 -10.81 -29.24
CA GLN A 366 -3.86 -11.37 -29.17
C GLN A 366 -3.10 -10.99 -27.88
N ASN A 367 -3.26 -9.75 -27.39
CA ASN A 367 -2.65 -9.31 -26.14
C ASN A 367 -3.36 -9.94 -24.94
N LYS A 368 -4.70 -10.02 -25.00
CA LYS A 368 -5.50 -10.74 -23.99
C LYS A 368 -5.10 -12.20 -23.90
N GLU A 369 -4.96 -12.88 -25.03
CA GLU A 369 -4.51 -14.26 -25.10
C GLU A 369 -3.13 -14.44 -24.48
N ARG A 370 -2.16 -13.58 -24.83
CA ARG A 370 -0.82 -13.65 -24.25
C ARG A 370 -0.85 -13.50 -22.73
N PHE A 371 -1.61 -12.53 -22.23
CA PHE A 371 -1.74 -12.29 -20.79
C PHE A 371 -2.44 -13.46 -20.08
N ILE A 372 -3.55 -13.97 -20.64
CA ILE A 372 -4.27 -15.15 -20.12
C ILE A 372 -3.35 -16.37 -20.13
N GLY A 373 -2.58 -16.60 -21.19
CA GLY A 373 -1.59 -17.67 -21.26
C GLY A 373 -0.54 -17.56 -20.16
N SER A 374 -0.09 -16.35 -19.84
CA SER A 374 0.82 -16.10 -18.71
C SER A 374 0.16 -16.45 -17.36
N LEU A 375 -1.11 -16.09 -17.17
CA LEU A 375 -1.85 -16.48 -15.96
C LEU A 375 -2.01 -18.01 -15.84
N ILE A 376 -2.33 -18.69 -16.94
CA ILE A 376 -2.44 -20.15 -16.99
C ILE A 376 -1.10 -20.80 -16.60
N ASP A 377 0.01 -20.29 -17.12
CA ASP A 377 1.34 -20.82 -16.85
C ASP A 377 1.78 -20.56 -15.39
N MET A 378 1.45 -19.37 -14.84
CA MET A 378 1.65 -19.08 -13.41
C MET A 378 0.80 -19.96 -12.51
N PHE A 379 -0.45 -20.21 -12.88
CA PHE A 379 -1.39 -21.02 -12.13
C PHE A 379 -1.04 -22.51 -12.17
N LEU A 380 -0.80 -23.08 -13.35
CA LEU A 380 -0.60 -24.52 -13.52
C LEU A 380 0.85 -24.98 -13.34
N HIS A 381 1.80 -24.13 -13.72
CA HIS A 381 3.22 -24.50 -13.82
C HIS A 381 4.13 -23.67 -12.92
N LYS A 382 3.55 -22.72 -12.16
CA LYS A 382 4.29 -21.86 -11.22
C LYS A 382 5.46 -21.16 -11.89
N SER A 383 5.31 -20.77 -13.16
CA SER A 383 6.42 -20.28 -13.98
C SER A 383 7.08 -19.00 -13.45
N LYS A 384 6.39 -18.25 -12.59
CA LYS A 384 6.92 -17.08 -11.86
C LYS A 384 7.10 -17.33 -10.34
N GLY A 385 6.89 -18.55 -9.88
CA GLY A 385 6.94 -18.96 -8.47
C GLY A 385 5.57 -19.22 -7.83
N SER A 386 5.54 -20.06 -6.81
CA SER A 386 4.32 -20.51 -6.10
C SER A 386 3.50 -19.38 -5.44
N GLN A 387 4.13 -18.24 -5.16
CA GLN A 387 3.48 -17.07 -4.56
C GLN A 387 2.49 -16.36 -5.50
N PHE A 388 2.54 -16.66 -6.80
CA PHE A 388 1.61 -16.12 -7.82
C PHE A 388 0.52 -17.12 -8.22
N GLU A 389 0.65 -18.40 -7.87
CA GLU A 389 -0.26 -19.50 -8.24
C GLU A 389 -1.73 -19.15 -7.92
N ASN A 390 -2.01 -18.86 -6.64
CA ASN A 390 -3.37 -18.55 -6.20
C ASN A 390 -3.90 -17.25 -6.81
N LEU A 391 -3.06 -16.22 -6.91
CA LEU A 391 -3.46 -14.95 -7.51
C LEU A 391 -3.84 -15.14 -8.98
N ALA A 392 -3.01 -15.83 -9.76
CA ALA A 392 -3.27 -16.08 -11.17
C ALA A 392 -4.58 -16.86 -11.36
N GLY A 393 -4.82 -17.87 -10.52
CA GLY A 393 -6.06 -18.61 -10.51
C GLY A 393 -7.29 -17.77 -10.14
N GLU A 394 -7.20 -16.90 -9.14
CA GLU A 394 -8.28 -15.96 -8.77
C GLU A 394 -8.62 -15.01 -9.91
N GLU A 395 -7.61 -14.43 -10.57
CA GLU A 395 -7.81 -13.53 -11.72
C GLU A 395 -8.43 -14.29 -12.90
N LEU A 396 -8.01 -15.54 -13.18
CA LEU A 396 -8.62 -16.38 -14.22
C LEU A 396 -10.11 -16.64 -13.94
N ALA A 397 -10.47 -16.96 -12.70
CA ALA A 397 -11.86 -17.16 -12.31
C ALA A 397 -12.69 -15.89 -12.50
N GLN A 398 -12.12 -14.71 -12.20
CA GLN A 398 -12.77 -13.42 -12.41
C GLN A 398 -12.93 -13.09 -13.90
N LEU A 399 -11.91 -13.35 -14.73
CA LEU A 399 -11.99 -13.17 -16.19
C LEU A 399 -13.05 -14.07 -16.83
N SER A 400 -13.24 -15.27 -16.28
CA SER A 400 -14.23 -16.24 -16.75
C SER A 400 -15.68 -15.84 -16.42
N PHE A 401 -15.87 -14.95 -15.43
CA PHE A 401 -17.20 -14.44 -15.07
C PHE A 401 -17.71 -13.36 -16.03
N GLY A 402 -16.85 -12.76 -16.86
CA GLY A 402 -17.24 -11.71 -17.80
C GLY A 402 -17.99 -12.22 -19.04
N PHE A 403 -18.72 -11.33 -19.69
CA PHE A 403 -19.27 -11.53 -21.04
C PHE A 403 -18.36 -10.81 -22.03
N GLY A 404 -17.33 -11.48 -22.54
CA GLY A 404 -16.36 -10.84 -23.43
C GLY A 404 -15.26 -11.78 -23.91
N SER A 405 -14.33 -11.24 -24.70
CA SER A 405 -13.32 -12.04 -25.39
C SER A 405 -12.37 -12.80 -24.46
N CYS A 406 -12.11 -12.34 -23.23
CA CYS A 406 -11.28 -13.09 -22.29
C CYS A 406 -11.95 -14.45 -21.92
N ALA A 407 -13.26 -14.50 -21.70
CA ALA A 407 -13.97 -15.76 -21.42
C ALA A 407 -13.96 -16.70 -22.63
N THR A 408 -14.17 -16.17 -23.84
CA THR A 408 -14.03 -16.93 -25.09
C THR A 408 -12.64 -17.54 -25.23
N ILE A 409 -11.58 -16.74 -25.06
CA ILE A 409 -10.19 -17.23 -25.16
C ILE A 409 -9.92 -18.33 -24.13
N ILE A 410 -10.37 -18.15 -22.88
CA ILE A 410 -10.20 -19.17 -21.82
C ILE A 410 -10.89 -20.47 -22.22
N LEU A 411 -12.13 -20.40 -22.69
CA LEU A 411 -12.90 -21.57 -23.14
C LEU A 411 -12.21 -22.28 -24.30
N GLU A 412 -11.90 -21.55 -25.37
CA GLU A 412 -11.38 -22.11 -26.62
C GLU A 412 -10.00 -22.75 -26.45
N LYS A 413 -9.11 -22.12 -25.68
CA LYS A 413 -7.69 -22.54 -25.60
C LYS A 413 -7.32 -23.27 -24.32
N TYR A 414 -8.02 -22.99 -23.22
CA TYR A 414 -7.61 -23.44 -21.88
C TYR A 414 -8.71 -24.21 -21.13
N GLY A 415 -9.91 -24.34 -21.70
CA GLY A 415 -10.97 -25.21 -21.17
C GLY A 415 -10.51 -26.64 -20.90
N PRO A 416 -9.76 -27.29 -21.83
CA PRO A 416 -9.20 -28.62 -21.59
C PRO A 416 -8.25 -28.69 -20.39
N ASN A 417 -7.43 -27.66 -20.15
CA ASN A 417 -6.54 -27.59 -18.99
C ASN A 417 -7.34 -27.54 -17.68
N MET A 418 -8.47 -26.84 -17.67
CA MET A 418 -9.34 -26.75 -16.47
C MET A 418 -10.03 -28.09 -16.19
N ILE A 419 -10.47 -28.80 -17.23
CA ILE A 419 -11.01 -30.16 -17.10
C ILE A 419 -9.95 -31.11 -16.53
N ASP A 420 -8.72 -31.02 -17.03
CA ASP A 420 -7.61 -31.85 -16.58
C ASP A 420 -7.28 -31.62 -15.10
N CYS A 421 -7.30 -30.36 -14.66
CA CYS A 421 -7.10 -29.99 -13.27
C CYS A 421 -8.09 -30.70 -12.35
N ILE A 422 -9.36 -30.74 -12.73
CA ILE A 422 -10.41 -31.35 -11.91
C ILE A 422 -10.34 -32.89 -11.95
N GLY A 423 -10.08 -33.46 -13.14
CA GLY A 423 -10.20 -34.89 -13.40
C GLY A 423 -8.99 -35.74 -13.00
N LYS A 424 -7.78 -35.19 -12.94
CA LYS A 424 -6.55 -35.95 -12.61
C LYS A 424 -6.25 -36.03 -11.11
N THR A 425 -7.20 -36.54 -10.33
CA THR A 425 -7.09 -36.71 -8.86
C THR A 425 -5.87 -37.51 -8.43
N ASP A 426 -5.50 -38.54 -9.20
CA ASP A 426 -4.52 -39.54 -8.78
C ASP A 426 -3.06 -39.11 -9.04
N SER A 427 -2.88 -38.01 -9.78
CA SER A 427 -1.56 -37.59 -10.25
C SER A 427 -0.74 -36.83 -9.20
N GLY A 428 -1.37 -36.33 -8.15
CA GLY A 428 -0.75 -35.39 -7.22
C GLY A 428 -0.31 -34.06 -7.86
N LEU A 429 -0.59 -33.84 -9.16
CA LEU A 429 -0.20 -32.65 -9.90
C LEU A 429 -0.96 -31.41 -9.41
N TYR A 430 -2.23 -31.58 -9.03
CA TYR A 430 -3.13 -30.49 -8.67
C TYR A 430 -3.63 -30.65 -7.24
N ASN A 431 -3.38 -29.63 -6.41
CA ASN A 431 -3.89 -29.58 -5.04
C ASN A 431 -5.38 -29.17 -5.01
N SER A 432 -6.01 -29.18 -3.83
CA SER A 432 -7.42 -28.81 -3.68
C SER A 432 -7.72 -27.38 -4.13
N ILE A 433 -6.77 -26.46 -4.01
CA ILE A 433 -6.91 -25.07 -4.46
C ILE A 433 -7.00 -25.00 -6.00
N HIS A 434 -6.13 -25.69 -6.73
CA HIS A 434 -6.19 -25.75 -8.20
C HIS A 434 -7.53 -26.28 -8.68
N ARG A 435 -7.99 -27.38 -8.08
CA ARG A 435 -9.25 -28.02 -8.45
C ARG A 435 -10.44 -27.10 -8.19
N LYS A 436 -10.43 -26.40 -7.05
CA LYS A 436 -11.46 -25.43 -6.67
C LYS A 436 -11.50 -24.26 -7.66
N ILE A 437 -10.34 -23.71 -8.02
CA ILE A 437 -10.24 -22.60 -8.98
C ILE A 437 -10.68 -23.04 -10.38
N ALA A 438 -10.23 -24.20 -10.85
CA ALA A 438 -10.63 -24.75 -12.13
C ALA A 438 -12.15 -25.00 -12.20
N ALA A 439 -12.74 -25.47 -11.10
CA ALA A 439 -14.19 -25.63 -10.98
C ALA A 439 -14.93 -24.28 -11.07
N ASP A 440 -14.45 -23.25 -10.39
CA ASP A 440 -15.02 -21.90 -10.49
C ASP A 440 -14.91 -21.33 -11.91
N VAL A 441 -13.76 -21.50 -12.57
CA VAL A 441 -13.57 -21.10 -13.97
C VAL A 441 -14.59 -21.76 -14.88
N LEU A 442 -14.66 -23.10 -14.88
CA LEU A 442 -15.59 -23.83 -15.74
C LEU A 442 -17.06 -23.49 -15.43
N LYS A 443 -17.41 -23.33 -14.14
CA LYS A 443 -18.75 -22.91 -13.72
C LYS A 443 -19.13 -21.57 -14.34
N HIS A 444 -18.23 -20.59 -14.27
CA HIS A 444 -18.47 -19.26 -14.84
C HIS A 444 -18.60 -19.30 -16.36
N LEU A 445 -17.75 -20.07 -17.04
CA LEU A 445 -17.84 -20.24 -18.49
C LEU A 445 -19.18 -20.85 -18.90
N TYR A 446 -19.64 -21.93 -18.24
CA TYR A 446 -20.94 -22.53 -18.56
C TYR A 446 -22.14 -21.65 -18.20
N GLY A 447 -22.02 -20.85 -17.15
CA GLY A 447 -23.08 -19.92 -16.75
C GLY A 447 -23.29 -18.77 -17.75
N ASN A 448 -22.20 -18.30 -18.36
CA ASN A 448 -22.19 -17.03 -19.10
C ASN A 448 -21.99 -17.16 -20.61
N TYR A 449 -21.41 -18.27 -21.09
CA TYR A 449 -21.17 -18.46 -22.51
C TYR A 449 -22.46 -18.77 -23.26
N SER A 450 -22.85 -17.88 -24.18
CA SER A 450 -24.12 -17.96 -24.91
C SER A 450 -24.01 -18.51 -26.33
N ILE A 451 -22.79 -18.63 -26.86
CA ILE A 451 -22.56 -19.05 -28.24
C ILE A 451 -22.37 -20.57 -28.26
N ASP A 452 -23.17 -21.28 -29.04
CA ASP A 452 -23.08 -22.73 -29.18
C ASP A 452 -22.17 -23.10 -30.35
N ASP A 453 -20.88 -22.78 -30.21
CA ASP A 453 -19.84 -23.02 -31.21
C ASP A 453 -19.14 -24.39 -31.01
N GLU A 454 -18.27 -24.74 -31.95
CA GLU A 454 -17.50 -25.99 -31.91
C GLU A 454 -16.66 -26.13 -30.64
N HIS A 455 -16.10 -25.02 -30.13
CA HIS A 455 -15.29 -25.03 -28.92
C HIS A 455 -16.14 -25.34 -27.69
N PHE A 456 -17.33 -24.75 -27.59
CA PHE A 456 -18.28 -25.06 -26.52
C PHE A 456 -18.78 -26.51 -26.62
N GLN A 457 -19.04 -27.02 -27.81
CA GLN A 457 -19.46 -28.42 -28.01
C GLN A 457 -18.36 -29.42 -27.61
N ASN A 458 -17.10 -29.14 -27.93
CA ASN A 458 -15.98 -29.96 -27.49
C ASN A 458 -15.85 -29.96 -25.95
N LEU A 459 -16.03 -28.80 -25.31
CA LEU A 459 -16.05 -28.69 -23.85
C LEU A 459 -17.26 -29.43 -23.24
N LYS A 460 -18.41 -29.40 -23.92
CA LYS A 460 -19.66 -30.07 -23.53
C LYS A 460 -19.47 -31.58 -23.45
N GLU A 461 -18.93 -32.21 -24.49
CA GLU A 461 -18.68 -33.65 -24.47
C GLU A 461 -17.66 -34.04 -23.40
N ALA A 462 -16.58 -33.28 -23.23
CA ALA A 462 -15.59 -33.54 -22.18
C ALA A 462 -16.19 -33.43 -20.76
N MET A 463 -17.15 -32.52 -20.55
CA MET A 463 -17.84 -32.37 -19.27
C MET A 463 -18.84 -33.51 -18.99
N ILE A 464 -19.50 -34.08 -20.00
CA ILE A 464 -20.39 -35.25 -19.85
C ILE A 464 -19.63 -36.43 -19.22
N ASP A 465 -18.36 -36.61 -19.58
CA ASP A 465 -17.50 -37.65 -19.00
C ASP A 465 -16.94 -37.30 -17.61
N LEU A 466 -16.77 -36.00 -17.32
CA LEU A 466 -16.19 -35.51 -16.07
C LEU A 466 -17.21 -35.46 -14.93
N LEU A 467 -18.40 -34.90 -15.18
CA LEU A 467 -19.47 -34.68 -14.20
C LEU A 467 -19.76 -35.91 -13.32
N PRO A 468 -19.94 -37.12 -13.89
CA PRO A 468 -20.19 -38.34 -13.13
C PRO A 468 -19.08 -38.68 -12.14
N LYS A 469 -17.82 -38.45 -12.51
CA LYS A 469 -16.65 -38.75 -11.66
C LYS A 469 -16.56 -37.78 -10.50
N VAL A 470 -16.75 -36.49 -10.78
CA VAL A 470 -16.78 -35.43 -9.78
C VAL A 470 -17.92 -35.66 -8.79
N LEU A 471 -19.12 -35.99 -9.28
CA LEU A 471 -20.27 -36.21 -8.43
C LEU A 471 -20.07 -37.42 -7.51
N ARG A 472 -19.48 -38.52 -8.00
CA ARG A 472 -19.09 -39.66 -7.15
C ARG A 472 -18.13 -39.26 -6.04
N GLU A 473 -17.11 -38.46 -6.36
CA GLU A 473 -16.16 -37.97 -5.37
C GLU A 473 -16.86 -37.14 -4.29
N VAL A 474 -17.71 -36.19 -4.67
CA VAL A 474 -18.42 -35.32 -3.73
C VAL A 474 -19.38 -36.10 -2.83
N LEU A 475 -19.99 -37.15 -3.37
CA LEU A 475 -20.85 -38.07 -2.61
C LEU A 475 -20.05 -39.08 -1.76
N GLY A 476 -18.73 -39.16 -1.92
CA GLY A 476 -17.88 -40.16 -1.25
C GLY A 476 -17.99 -41.57 -1.85
N TRP A 477 -18.62 -41.73 -3.01
CA TRP A 477 -18.84 -42.99 -3.70
C TRP A 477 -17.62 -43.38 -4.55
N GLY A 478 -16.53 -43.81 -3.92
CA GLY A 478 -15.31 -44.18 -4.68
C GLY A 478 -14.02 -44.26 -3.88
N LEU A 479 -14.02 -43.91 -2.60
CA LEU A 479 -12.90 -44.18 -1.70
C LEU A 479 -13.01 -45.64 -1.21
N THR A 480 -12.59 -46.59 -2.06
CA THR A 480 -12.22 -47.92 -1.54
C THR A 480 -11.15 -47.72 -0.47
N GLU A 481 -11.27 -48.44 0.65
CA GLU A 481 -10.52 -48.37 1.92
C GLU A 481 -8.97 -48.33 1.84
N THR A 482 -8.36 -48.26 0.67
CA THR A 482 -6.91 -48.25 0.45
C THR A 482 -6.23 -46.89 0.61
N HIS A 483 -6.96 -45.78 0.80
CA HIS A 483 -6.36 -44.45 1.02
C HIS A 483 -6.34 -43.95 2.48
N ILE A 484 -6.73 -44.79 3.45
CA ILE A 484 -6.50 -44.57 4.90
C ILE A 484 -5.19 -45.24 5.37
N GLN A 485 -4.21 -45.39 4.47
CA GLN A 485 -2.80 -45.44 4.88
C GLN A 485 -2.17 -44.07 4.63
N ARG A 486 -2.56 -43.09 5.46
CA ARG A 486 -1.66 -41.98 5.75
C ARG A 486 -0.41 -42.59 6.37
N VAL A 487 0.68 -42.45 5.62
CA VAL A 487 2.09 -42.59 6.03
C VAL A 487 2.24 -42.32 7.54
N PRO A 488 2.98 -43.17 8.30
CA PRO A 488 3.22 -42.92 9.71
C PRO A 488 3.75 -41.50 9.89
N SER A 489 3.05 -40.73 10.72
CA SER A 489 3.30 -39.33 10.97
C SER A 489 4.79 -39.04 11.10
N TYR A 490 5.35 -38.33 10.11
CA TYR A 490 6.45 -37.44 10.40
C TYR A 490 5.92 -36.41 11.39
N THR A 491 6.42 -36.47 12.61
CA THR A 491 6.21 -35.47 13.65
C THR A 491 6.73 -34.12 13.15
N ALA A 492 5.87 -33.37 12.45
CA ALA A 492 6.05 -31.94 12.24
C ALA A 492 5.66 -31.20 13.54
N PRO A 493 6.30 -30.07 13.87
CA PRO A 493 6.08 -29.41 15.14
C PRO A 493 4.63 -28.91 15.27
N ALA A 494 4.06 -29.07 16.46
CA ALA A 494 2.71 -28.64 16.78
C ALA A 494 2.53 -27.13 16.52
N GLY A 495 1.59 -26.79 15.63
CA GLY A 495 1.08 -25.42 15.45
C GLY A 495 1.24 -24.86 14.04
N SER A 496 0.26 -25.10 13.16
CA SER A 496 -0.29 -24.18 12.13
C SER A 496 -0.86 -24.84 10.86
N GLY A 497 -0.62 -26.13 10.56
CA GLY A 497 -0.96 -26.68 9.23
C GLY A 497 -2.32 -27.36 9.03
N LEU A 498 -2.90 -27.99 10.05
CA LEU A 498 -4.04 -28.92 9.89
C LEU A 498 -5.40 -28.22 9.67
N ALA A 499 -5.61 -27.04 10.25
CA ALA A 499 -6.88 -26.32 10.11
C ALA A 499 -7.05 -25.69 8.71
N ALA A 500 -5.97 -25.19 8.11
CA ALA A 500 -6.00 -24.56 6.78
C ALA A 500 -6.25 -25.57 5.66
N THR A 501 -5.77 -26.82 5.79
CA THR A 501 -6.05 -27.87 4.81
C THR A 501 -7.51 -28.34 4.86
N GLN A 502 -8.10 -28.39 6.06
CA GLN A 502 -9.50 -28.78 6.25
C GLN A 502 -10.50 -27.78 5.64
N ASP A 503 -10.27 -26.47 5.81
CA ASP A 503 -11.12 -25.42 5.20
C ASP A 503 -11.09 -25.50 3.66
N ASN A 504 -9.92 -25.76 3.08
CA ASN A 504 -9.78 -25.89 1.64
C ASN A 504 -10.53 -27.09 1.05
N ASP A 505 -10.55 -28.22 1.75
CA ASP A 505 -11.30 -29.40 1.29
C ASP A 505 -12.81 -29.15 1.31
N GLY A 506 -13.34 -28.47 2.33
CA GLY A 506 -14.75 -28.07 2.38
C GLY A 506 -15.12 -27.13 1.23
N ARG A 507 -14.30 -26.12 0.98
CA ARG A 507 -14.49 -25.16 -0.12
C ARG A 507 -14.35 -25.79 -1.50
N LEU A 508 -13.51 -26.82 -1.64
CA LEU A 508 -13.41 -27.61 -2.86
C LEU A 508 -14.70 -28.37 -3.12
N GLN A 509 -15.24 -29.09 -2.13
CA GLN A 509 -16.46 -29.87 -2.29
C GLN A 509 -17.65 -28.99 -2.69
N GLU A 510 -17.78 -27.82 -2.06
CA GLU A 510 -18.79 -26.82 -2.43
C GLU A 510 -18.64 -26.34 -3.88
N ALA A 511 -17.41 -26.03 -4.31
CA ALA A 511 -17.13 -25.58 -5.67
C ALA A 511 -17.43 -26.67 -6.72
N LEU A 512 -17.08 -27.93 -6.43
CA LEU A 512 -17.37 -29.08 -7.30
C LEU A 512 -18.88 -29.35 -7.40
N ALA A 513 -19.60 -29.34 -6.28
CA ALA A 513 -21.06 -29.50 -6.27
C ALA A 513 -21.75 -28.37 -7.05
N SER A 514 -21.31 -27.13 -6.84
CA SER A 514 -21.83 -25.97 -7.56
C SER A 514 -21.54 -26.04 -9.06
N LEU A 515 -20.35 -26.51 -9.46
CA LEU A 515 -20.03 -26.77 -10.87
C LEU A 515 -20.99 -27.79 -11.47
N CYS A 516 -21.19 -28.94 -10.81
CA CYS A 516 -22.09 -29.97 -11.29
C CYS A 516 -23.51 -29.43 -11.51
N ALA A 517 -24.02 -28.66 -10.54
CA ALA A 517 -25.34 -28.04 -10.63
C ALA A 517 -25.46 -27.07 -11.82
N THR A 518 -24.50 -26.15 -11.98
CA THR A 518 -24.54 -25.17 -13.06
C THR A 518 -24.44 -25.83 -14.43
N VAL A 519 -23.53 -26.77 -14.61
CA VAL A 519 -23.29 -27.41 -15.91
C VAL A 519 -24.45 -28.33 -16.30
N TYR A 520 -24.94 -29.15 -15.39
CA TYR A 520 -26.10 -30.03 -15.65
C TYR A 520 -27.33 -29.21 -16.06
N ASN A 521 -27.67 -28.18 -15.28
CA ASN A 521 -28.81 -27.32 -15.59
C ASN A 521 -28.64 -26.61 -16.94
N ARG A 522 -27.42 -26.16 -17.27
CA ARG A 522 -27.14 -25.53 -18.57
C ARG A 522 -27.35 -26.51 -19.72
N MET A 523 -26.82 -27.72 -19.61
CA MET A 523 -26.88 -28.76 -20.64
C MET A 523 -28.31 -29.27 -20.89
N VAL A 524 -29.05 -29.62 -19.83
CA VAL A 524 -30.40 -30.18 -19.97
C VAL A 524 -31.41 -29.13 -20.47
N ASN A 525 -31.20 -27.85 -20.14
CA ASN A 525 -32.04 -26.77 -20.66
C ASN A 525 -31.81 -26.48 -22.14
N THR A 526 -30.63 -26.80 -22.69
CA THR A 526 -30.33 -26.58 -24.11
C THR A 526 -30.52 -27.82 -24.97
N ASP A 527 -30.42 -29.02 -24.39
CA ASP A 527 -30.45 -30.29 -25.11
C ASP A 527 -31.17 -31.36 -24.27
N ALA A 528 -32.43 -31.63 -24.63
CA ALA A 528 -33.30 -32.52 -23.88
C ALA A 528 -32.81 -33.99 -23.88
N ASP A 529 -32.10 -34.42 -24.94
CA ASP A 529 -31.57 -35.78 -25.05
C ASP A 529 -30.46 -36.06 -24.03
N LEU A 530 -29.84 -35.00 -23.49
CA LEU A 530 -28.85 -35.14 -22.42
C LEU A 530 -29.45 -35.49 -21.08
N ALA A 531 -30.71 -35.13 -20.82
CA ALA A 531 -31.40 -35.56 -19.62
C ALA A 531 -31.39 -37.10 -19.56
N ASP A 532 -31.84 -37.75 -20.63
CA ASP A 532 -31.88 -39.21 -20.73
C ASP A 532 -30.47 -39.83 -20.63
N ARG A 533 -29.44 -39.24 -21.29
CA ARG A 533 -28.04 -39.69 -21.14
C ARG A 533 -27.57 -39.61 -19.68
N PHE A 534 -27.88 -38.53 -18.97
CA PHE A 534 -27.48 -38.38 -17.57
C PHE A 534 -28.24 -39.35 -16.66
N GLU A 535 -29.51 -39.63 -16.92
CA GLU A 535 -30.25 -40.66 -16.17
C GLU A 535 -29.67 -42.06 -16.40
N ASP A 536 -29.31 -42.41 -17.62
CA ASP A 536 -28.61 -43.67 -17.94
C ASP A 536 -27.25 -43.79 -17.23
N ILE A 537 -26.50 -42.69 -17.15
CA ILE A 537 -25.25 -42.64 -16.40
C ILE A 537 -25.50 -42.79 -14.90
N THR A 538 -26.54 -42.15 -14.37
CA THR A 538 -26.90 -42.19 -12.95
C THR A 538 -27.32 -43.59 -12.52
N ALA A 539 -28.12 -44.27 -13.33
CA ALA A 539 -28.53 -45.65 -13.05
C ALA A 539 -27.29 -46.56 -12.88
N ARG A 540 -26.35 -46.48 -13.82
CA ARG A 540 -25.07 -47.22 -13.72
C ARG A 540 -24.26 -46.83 -12.50
N MET A 541 -24.27 -45.55 -12.11
CA MET A 541 -23.57 -45.08 -10.92
C MET A 541 -24.15 -45.61 -9.63
N CYS A 542 -25.48 -45.55 -9.47
CA CYS A 542 -26.18 -46.04 -8.29
C CYS A 542 -25.99 -47.56 -8.13
N ASP A 543 -26.10 -48.30 -9.24
CA ASP A 543 -25.86 -49.75 -9.28
C ASP A 543 -24.44 -50.10 -8.80
N LEU A 544 -23.42 -49.38 -9.29
CA LEU A 544 -22.03 -49.58 -8.89
C LEU A 544 -21.76 -49.22 -7.42
N ALA A 545 -22.45 -48.21 -6.89
CA ALA A 545 -22.31 -47.77 -5.50
C ALA A 545 -23.17 -48.58 -4.52
N ALA A 546 -24.03 -49.49 -5.01
CA ALA A 546 -25.07 -50.17 -4.24
C ALA A 546 -26.01 -49.20 -3.49
N GLU A 547 -26.31 -48.07 -4.12
CA GLU A 547 -27.17 -47.01 -3.60
C GLU A 547 -28.56 -47.05 -4.29
N PRO A 548 -29.62 -46.55 -3.64
CA PRO A 548 -30.94 -46.48 -4.26
C PRO A 548 -30.90 -45.66 -5.55
N LEU A 549 -31.63 -46.11 -6.59
CA LEU A 549 -31.77 -45.35 -7.83
C LEU A 549 -32.34 -43.96 -7.53
N LYS A 550 -31.59 -42.94 -7.93
CA LYS A 550 -31.92 -41.52 -7.83
C LYS A 550 -31.74 -40.89 -9.21
N THR A 551 -32.34 -39.72 -9.45
CA THR A 551 -32.06 -38.98 -10.68
C THR A 551 -30.72 -38.26 -10.60
N PHE A 552 -30.15 -37.84 -11.75
CA PHE A 552 -28.90 -37.07 -11.72
C PHE A 552 -29.08 -35.76 -10.92
N SER A 553 -30.27 -35.14 -11.02
CA SER A 553 -30.63 -33.94 -10.26
C SER A 553 -30.68 -34.18 -8.75
N ASP A 554 -31.23 -35.31 -8.30
CA ASP A 554 -31.27 -35.67 -6.87
C ASP A 554 -29.86 -35.85 -6.30
N LEU A 555 -28.96 -36.47 -7.07
CA LEU A 555 -27.56 -36.63 -6.66
C LEU A 555 -26.84 -35.29 -6.53
N ILE A 556 -27.11 -34.33 -7.44
CA ILE A 556 -26.60 -32.96 -7.31
C ILE A 556 -27.14 -32.30 -6.05
N GLN A 557 -28.44 -32.42 -5.76
CA GLN A 557 -29.01 -31.83 -4.54
C GLN A 557 -28.37 -32.42 -3.28
N GLU A 558 -28.14 -33.72 -3.24
CA GLU A 558 -27.45 -34.36 -2.12
C GLU A 558 -26.00 -33.86 -1.98
N ALA A 559 -25.27 -33.73 -3.10
CA ALA A 559 -23.93 -33.18 -3.14
C ALA A 559 -23.89 -31.73 -2.61
N MET A 560 -24.88 -30.90 -2.96
CA MET A 560 -24.99 -29.52 -2.50
C MET A 560 -25.38 -29.40 -1.00
N GLN A 561 -26.05 -30.42 -0.43
CA GLN A 561 -26.49 -30.42 0.98
C GLN A 561 -25.44 -30.99 1.93
N ARG A 562 -24.40 -31.68 1.45
CA ARG A 562 -23.32 -32.20 2.29
C ARG A 562 -22.56 -31.05 2.94
N GLN A 563 -22.64 -30.96 4.28
CA GLN A 563 -21.75 -30.10 5.05
C GLN A 563 -20.33 -30.66 5.04
N PRO A 564 -19.28 -29.81 5.08
CA PRO A 564 -17.90 -30.28 5.20
C PRO A 564 -17.77 -31.22 6.41
N PRO A 565 -16.98 -32.31 6.31
CA PRO A 565 -16.83 -33.24 7.41
C PRO A 565 -16.32 -32.54 8.67
N TYR A 566 -17.15 -32.52 9.73
CA TYR A 566 -16.80 -31.98 11.03
C TYR A 566 -15.81 -32.92 11.74
N TYR A 567 -14.56 -32.50 11.85
CA TYR A 567 -13.59 -33.14 12.74
C TYR A 567 -13.49 -32.32 14.03
N PRO A 568 -13.86 -32.90 15.19
CA PRO A 568 -13.72 -32.18 16.45
C PRO A 568 -12.22 -31.85 16.67
N PRO A 569 -11.91 -30.64 17.17
CA PRO A 569 -10.52 -30.25 17.42
C PRO A 569 -9.87 -31.25 18.38
N GLU A 570 -8.62 -31.65 18.09
CA GLU A 570 -7.81 -32.63 18.85
C GLU A 570 -7.55 -32.27 20.33
N ASN A 571 -8.17 -31.22 20.86
CA ASN A 571 -8.14 -30.86 22.28
C ASN A 571 -9.37 -31.32 23.09
N ALA A 572 -10.27 -32.13 22.52
CA ALA A 572 -11.40 -32.69 23.26
C ALA A 572 -11.09 -33.98 24.06
N MET A 573 -9.86 -34.51 23.99
CA MET A 573 -9.37 -35.64 24.79
C MET A 573 -8.16 -35.28 25.66
N ARG A 574 -8.25 -34.18 26.42
CA ARG A 574 -7.45 -33.96 27.64
C ARG A 574 -8.28 -33.20 28.68
N SER A 575 -9.22 -33.90 29.30
CA SER A 575 -9.84 -33.47 30.56
C SER A 575 -10.05 -34.69 31.45
N ASN A 576 -8.95 -35.27 31.91
CA ASN A 576 -8.89 -36.23 33.02
C ASN A 576 -7.44 -36.25 33.52
N ASP A 577 -6.99 -35.13 34.07
CA ASP A 577 -5.95 -35.13 35.08
C ASP A 577 -6.44 -34.25 36.22
N GLU A 578 -6.83 -34.94 37.29
CA GLU A 578 -7.18 -34.39 38.58
C GLU A 578 -6.02 -33.54 39.10
N ASN A 579 -6.24 -32.25 39.30
CA ASN A 579 -5.41 -31.46 40.20
C ASN A 579 -6.29 -30.91 41.33
N PRO A 580 -6.40 -31.62 42.46
CA PRO A 580 -7.16 -31.15 43.61
C PRO A 580 -6.24 -30.26 44.45
N ASN A 581 -5.94 -29.03 44.03
CA ASN A 581 -5.19 -28.08 44.87
C ASN A 581 -5.23 -26.60 44.46
N GLU A 582 -6.35 -26.09 43.95
CA GLU A 582 -6.56 -24.63 43.90
C GLU A 582 -7.93 -24.26 44.46
N CYS A 583 -7.99 -24.29 45.79
CA CYS A 583 -8.96 -23.57 46.60
C CYS A 583 -8.20 -22.48 47.38
N CYS A 584 -8.80 -21.27 47.44
CA CYS A 584 -8.34 -20.04 48.12
C CYS A 584 -7.34 -19.22 47.26
N ILE A 585 -7.53 -17.92 46.96
CA ILE A 585 -7.98 -16.76 47.77
C ILE A 585 -8.51 -15.70 46.77
N SER A 586 -9.72 -15.14 46.99
CA SER A 586 -10.03 -13.71 47.28
C SER A 586 -9.35 -12.65 46.44
#